data_AF-A0A011VJH5-F1
#
_entry.id   AF-A0A011VJH5-F1
#
_cell.length_a   1.000
_cell.length_b   1.000
_cell.length_c   1.000
_cell.angle_alpha   90.00
_cell.angle_beta   90.00
_cell.angle_gamma   90.00
#
_symmetry.space_group_name_H-M   'P 1'
#
loop_
_entity.id
_entity.type
_entity.pdbx_description
1 polymer ?
#
loop_
_entity_poly.entity_id
_entity_poly.type
_entity_poly.pdbx_seq_one_letter_code
_entity_poly.pdbx_strand_id
1 'polypeptide(L)'
;MNSLIYNAGTVTVSGGSAIVEGNLTGWAVALVEGGVLSCDGFAVPILSVEDDTHLTLAYPWPGANGSGKQYAIARTPSEATARAATWTVDRLGKLAQTPWGVGVVPDGRGTLAQRDALYPMPNDDYCWLRVEVDEPAELYFREGGQWLGPYPFQGEPGPASGGDVSGPLVSTIGNAVVFGSSDGKNIQDAGFAPIDPAVLALALDDKADAAAVAAHINNTSNPHAVTADQVGAATPGKAIALAMIFGG
;
A
#
# COMPACT_ATOMS: atom_id res chain seq x y z
N MET A 1 -13.70 7.50 14.04
CA MET A 1 -13.34 8.53 15.05
C MET A 1 -12.70 7.79 16.21
N ASN A 2 -11.44 8.09 16.55
CA ASN A 2 -10.82 7.52 17.76
C ASN A 2 -11.57 8.05 18.97
N SER A 3 -12.38 7.19 19.60
CA SER A 3 -13.00 7.50 20.89
C SER A 3 -11.90 7.61 21.95
N LEU A 4 -11.93 8.67 22.76
CA LEU A 4 -11.05 8.84 23.93
C LEU A 4 -11.38 7.85 25.06
N ILE A 5 -12.54 7.19 24.95
CA ILE A 5 -13.01 6.15 25.85
C ILE A 5 -12.86 4.79 25.18
N TYR A 6 -12.18 3.86 25.87
CA TYR A 6 -12.01 2.47 25.46
C TYR A 6 -12.89 1.53 26.27
N ASN A 7 -13.66 0.68 25.61
CA ASN A 7 -14.68 -0.16 26.25
C ASN A 7 -14.86 -1.52 25.55
N ALA A 8 -13.81 -2.04 24.91
CA ALA A 8 -13.88 -3.33 24.23
C ALA A 8 -13.80 -4.49 25.25
N GLY A 9 -14.69 -5.48 25.12
CA GLY A 9 -14.70 -6.66 26.00
C GLY A 9 -15.32 -6.39 27.37
N THR A 10 -15.01 -7.24 28.35
CA THR A 10 -15.54 -7.17 29.71
C THR A 10 -14.45 -7.37 30.75
N VAL A 11 -14.67 -6.95 32.00
CA VAL A 11 -13.71 -7.10 33.10
C VAL A 11 -14.25 -7.88 34.28
N THR A 12 -13.33 -8.54 34.98
CA THR A 12 -13.52 -9.14 36.28
C THR A 12 -12.65 -8.39 37.29
N VAL A 13 -13.31 -7.78 38.26
CA VAL A 13 -12.69 -7.04 39.37
C VAL A 13 -12.97 -7.78 40.67
N SER A 14 -11.95 -7.87 41.53
CA SER A 14 -12.08 -8.44 42.87
C SER A 14 -11.87 -7.35 43.91
N GLY A 15 -12.83 -7.17 44.80
CA GLY A 15 -12.77 -6.18 45.88
C GLY A 15 -11.54 -6.39 46.76
N GLY A 16 -10.77 -5.32 46.96
CA GLY A 16 -9.52 -5.36 47.70
C GLY A 16 -8.31 -5.92 46.92
N SER A 17 -8.47 -6.28 45.65
CA SER A 17 -7.36 -6.65 44.76
C SER A 17 -7.00 -5.50 43.82
N ALA A 18 -5.72 -5.35 43.49
CA ALA A 18 -5.26 -4.44 42.45
C ALA A 18 -5.26 -5.08 41.06
N ILE A 19 -5.47 -6.41 40.97
CA ILE A 19 -5.44 -7.15 39.72
C ILE A 19 -6.84 -7.14 39.09
N VAL A 20 -6.90 -6.80 37.80
CA VAL A 20 -8.13 -6.85 36.99
C VAL A 20 -7.88 -7.76 35.80
N GLU A 21 -8.81 -8.69 35.60
CA GLU A 21 -8.78 -9.62 34.48
C GLU A 21 -9.81 -9.18 33.42
N GLY A 22 -9.41 -9.20 32.16
CA GLY A 22 -10.20 -8.83 31.00
C GLY A 22 -10.54 -10.04 30.14
N ASN A 23 -11.67 -9.98 29.46
CA ASN A 23 -12.03 -10.92 28.39
C ASN A 23 -12.25 -10.14 27.09
N LEU A 24 -11.50 -10.52 26.05
CA LEU A 24 -11.50 -9.85 24.74
C LEU A 24 -11.19 -8.34 24.81
N THR A 25 -10.28 -7.96 25.70
CA THR A 25 -10.00 -6.55 26.03
C THR A 25 -8.83 -5.94 25.26
N GLY A 26 -7.83 -6.70 24.81
CA GLY A 26 -6.75 -6.19 23.95
C GLY A 26 -5.94 -5.02 24.53
N TRP A 27 -5.74 -4.96 25.85
CA TRP A 27 -5.21 -3.78 26.54
C TRP A 27 -3.79 -3.38 26.16
N ALA A 28 -2.90 -4.34 25.89
CA ALA A 28 -1.51 -4.05 25.52
C ALA A 28 -1.47 -3.40 24.13
N VAL A 29 -2.23 -3.93 23.17
CA VAL A 29 -2.38 -3.33 21.83
C VAL A 29 -3.01 -1.93 21.91
N ALA A 30 -3.94 -1.73 22.84
CA ALA A 30 -4.69 -0.50 22.97
C ALA A 30 -3.96 0.60 23.79
N LEU A 31 -2.77 0.30 24.33
CA LEU A 31 -1.87 1.21 25.06
C LEU A 31 -2.59 1.99 26.18
N VAL A 32 -3.37 1.26 26.97
CA VAL A 32 -4.20 1.82 28.06
C VAL A 32 -3.44 2.04 29.37
N GLU A 33 -2.15 1.68 29.41
CA GLU A 33 -1.28 1.89 30.58
C GLU A 33 -1.25 3.38 30.98
N GLY A 34 -1.35 3.67 32.29
CA GLY A 34 -1.49 5.03 32.82
C GLY A 34 -2.88 5.66 32.66
N GLY A 35 -3.83 4.96 32.02
CA GLY A 35 -5.23 5.37 31.90
C GLY A 35 -6.02 5.23 33.22
N VAL A 36 -7.29 5.61 33.20
CA VAL A 36 -8.21 5.42 34.35
C VAL A 36 -9.30 4.43 33.98
N LEU A 37 -9.37 3.31 34.71
CA LEU A 37 -10.41 2.29 34.54
C LEU A 37 -11.63 2.67 35.39
N SER A 38 -12.77 2.80 34.72
CA SER A 38 -14.08 3.04 35.33
C SER A 38 -14.98 1.82 35.17
N CYS A 39 -15.46 1.28 36.28
CA CYS A 39 -16.38 0.14 36.32
C CYS A 39 -17.33 0.27 37.52
N ASP A 40 -18.61 -0.07 37.35
CA ASP A 40 -19.61 -0.09 38.44
C ASP A 40 -19.69 1.20 39.28
N GLY A 41 -19.41 2.36 38.65
CA GLY A 41 -19.42 3.67 39.31
C GLY A 41 -18.13 4.06 40.04
N PHE A 42 -17.12 3.18 40.08
CA PHE A 42 -15.80 3.48 40.64
C PHE A 42 -14.77 3.70 39.53
N ALA A 43 -13.82 4.60 39.76
CA ALA A 43 -12.74 4.92 38.83
C ALA A 43 -11.39 4.80 39.54
N VAL A 44 -10.51 3.97 39.00
CA VAL A 44 -9.17 3.71 39.58
C VAL A 44 -8.10 3.84 38.48
N PRO A 45 -6.99 4.54 38.73
CA PRO A 45 -5.88 4.61 37.79
C PRO A 45 -5.22 3.24 37.55
N ILE A 46 -4.81 3.00 36.32
CA ILE A 46 -4.05 1.82 35.90
C ILE A 46 -2.56 2.12 36.12
N LEU A 47 -1.88 1.25 36.86
CA LEU A 47 -0.45 1.36 37.13
C LEU A 47 0.39 0.74 36.01
N SER A 48 0.04 -0.49 35.61
CA SER A 48 0.73 -1.25 34.58
C SER A 48 -0.25 -2.16 33.83
N VAL A 49 0.13 -2.54 32.61
CA VAL A 49 -0.59 -3.53 31.81
C VAL A 49 0.36 -4.70 31.54
N GLU A 50 0.03 -5.87 32.06
CA GLU A 50 0.87 -7.05 31.93
C GLU A 50 0.68 -7.73 30.56
N ASP A 51 -0.56 -7.81 30.08
CA ASP A 51 -0.90 -8.35 28.75
C ASP A 51 -2.25 -7.83 28.23
N ASP A 52 -2.76 -8.40 27.13
CA ASP A 52 -4.02 -7.98 26.52
C ASP A 52 -5.26 -8.17 27.42
N THR A 53 -5.14 -8.97 28.49
CA THR A 53 -6.20 -9.39 29.39
C THR A 53 -5.88 -9.21 30.88
N HIS A 54 -4.68 -8.76 31.25
CA HIS A 54 -4.31 -8.52 32.65
C HIS A 54 -3.75 -7.11 32.83
N LEU A 55 -4.28 -6.39 33.81
CA LEU A 55 -3.76 -5.09 34.24
C LEU A 55 -3.71 -5.00 35.76
N THR A 56 -2.83 -4.12 36.23
CA THR A 56 -2.68 -3.79 37.65
C THR A 56 -3.08 -2.34 37.90
N LEU A 57 -3.95 -2.13 38.88
CA LEU A 57 -4.39 -0.80 39.33
C LEU A 57 -3.41 -0.21 40.34
N ALA A 58 -3.36 1.13 40.39
CA ALA A 58 -2.56 1.85 41.38
C ALA A 58 -3.06 1.68 42.81
N TYR A 59 -4.36 1.44 42.98
CA TYR A 59 -5.01 1.19 44.26
C TYR A 59 -5.89 -0.06 44.18
N PRO A 60 -6.03 -0.82 45.28
CA PRO A 60 -6.96 -1.94 45.33
C PRO A 60 -8.39 -1.51 44.95
N TRP A 61 -9.11 -2.39 44.27
CA TRP A 61 -10.48 -2.12 43.84
C TRP A 61 -11.39 -1.85 45.05
N PRO A 62 -12.06 -0.67 45.13
CA PRO A 62 -12.86 -0.29 46.29
C PRO A 62 -14.26 -0.92 46.30
N GLY A 63 -14.70 -1.50 45.19
CA GLY A 63 -16.03 -2.09 45.04
C GLY A 63 -16.10 -3.57 45.43
N ALA A 64 -17.30 -4.14 45.36
CA ALA A 64 -17.50 -5.57 45.52
C ALA A 64 -16.91 -6.36 44.34
N ASN A 65 -16.76 -7.67 44.52
CA ASN A 65 -16.38 -8.59 43.43
C ASN A 65 -17.41 -8.51 42.29
N GLY A 66 -16.93 -8.46 41.05
CA GLY A 66 -17.78 -8.47 39.87
C GLY A 66 -17.06 -9.12 38.70
N SER A 67 -17.74 -10.06 38.02
CA SER A 67 -17.23 -10.72 36.81
C SER A 67 -18.07 -10.31 35.59
N GLY A 68 -17.43 -10.24 34.42
CA GLY A 68 -18.09 -9.91 33.14
C GLY A 68 -18.71 -8.51 33.11
N LYS A 69 -18.16 -7.57 33.88
CA LYS A 69 -18.69 -6.20 33.98
C LYS A 69 -18.32 -5.38 32.75
N GLN A 70 -19.23 -4.47 32.38
CA GLN A 70 -18.91 -3.42 31.42
C GLN A 70 -18.02 -2.38 32.08
N TYR A 71 -17.08 -1.85 31.30
CA TYR A 71 -16.11 -0.89 31.77
C TYR A 71 -15.82 0.17 30.71
N ALA A 72 -15.17 1.25 31.14
CA ALA A 72 -14.67 2.30 30.27
C ALA A 72 -13.30 2.76 30.78
N ILE A 73 -12.30 2.78 29.92
CA ILE A 73 -10.98 3.35 30.21
C ILE A 73 -10.86 4.71 29.53
N ALA A 74 -10.62 5.75 30.32
CA ALA A 74 -10.24 7.05 29.80
C ALA A 74 -8.76 7.03 29.40
N ARG A 75 -8.49 7.28 28.11
CA ARG A 75 -7.12 7.26 27.56
C ARG A 75 -6.37 8.58 27.73
N THR A 76 -7.00 9.67 28.15
CA THR A 76 -6.37 11.00 28.21
C THR A 76 -5.04 11.06 28.97
N PRO A 77 -4.82 10.31 30.09
CA PRO A 77 -3.51 10.20 30.71
C PRO A 77 -2.71 8.95 30.29
N SER A 78 -3.24 8.10 29.41
CA SER A 78 -2.62 6.82 29.05
C SER A 78 -1.52 6.95 28.00
N GLU A 79 -0.68 5.91 27.88
CA GLU A 79 0.39 5.83 26.90
C GLU A 79 -0.11 6.00 25.45
N ALA A 80 -1.31 5.53 25.13
CA ALA A 80 -1.95 5.77 23.83
C ALA A 80 -2.05 7.26 23.49
N THR A 81 -2.48 8.09 24.45
CA THR A 81 -2.57 9.53 24.26
C THR A 81 -1.19 10.16 24.31
N ALA A 82 -0.30 9.70 25.19
CA ALA A 82 1.09 10.18 25.22
C ALA A 82 1.78 9.96 23.88
N ARG A 83 1.72 8.76 23.28
CA ARG A 83 2.32 8.47 21.97
C ARG A 83 1.66 9.26 20.83
N ALA A 84 0.35 9.41 20.83
CA ALA A 84 -0.36 10.22 19.82
C ALA A 84 -0.04 11.72 19.96
N ALA A 85 0.04 12.22 21.19
CA ALA A 85 0.37 13.61 21.50
C ALA A 85 1.85 13.89 21.21
N THR A 86 2.78 13.06 21.67
CA THR A 86 4.21 13.18 21.34
C THR A 86 4.43 13.10 19.84
N TRP A 87 3.78 12.18 19.11
CA TRP A 87 3.92 12.16 17.67
C TRP A 87 3.41 13.45 17.02
N THR A 88 2.24 13.95 17.42
CA THR A 88 1.66 15.17 16.83
C THR A 88 2.47 16.41 17.20
N VAL A 89 2.89 16.53 18.45
CA VAL A 89 3.68 17.65 18.99
C VAL A 89 5.10 17.61 18.46
N ASP A 90 5.74 16.44 18.34
CA ASP A 90 7.06 16.29 17.72
C ASP A 90 6.97 16.50 16.21
N ARG A 91 5.90 16.06 15.55
CA ARG A 91 5.68 16.33 14.13
C ARG A 91 5.43 17.82 13.91
N LEU A 92 4.66 18.47 14.77
CA LEU A 92 4.42 19.92 14.72
C LEU A 92 5.68 20.70 15.08
N GLY A 93 6.46 20.24 16.07
CA GLY A 93 7.74 20.80 16.46
C GLY A 93 8.78 20.65 15.36
N LYS A 94 8.84 19.48 14.71
CA LYS A 94 9.64 19.24 13.51
C LYS A 94 9.16 20.06 12.34
N LEU A 95 7.86 20.20 12.10
CA LEU A 95 7.31 21.05 11.04
C LEU A 95 7.47 22.54 11.34
N ALA A 96 7.59 22.94 12.60
CA ALA A 96 7.83 24.32 13.00
C ALA A 96 9.32 24.67 13.00
N GLN A 97 10.20 23.69 13.26
CA GLN A 97 11.66 23.83 13.18
C GLN A 97 12.20 23.56 11.77
N THR A 98 11.51 22.74 10.98
CA THR A 98 11.70 22.70 9.54
C THR A 98 11.06 24.00 9.04
N PRO A 99 11.81 24.93 8.44
CA PRO A 99 11.20 26.10 7.81
C PRO A 99 10.11 25.57 6.87
N TRP A 100 8.88 26.02 7.06
CA TRP A 100 7.70 25.50 6.35
C TRP A 100 7.99 25.41 4.84
N GLY A 101 8.12 24.19 4.31
CA GLY A 101 8.36 23.98 2.88
C GLY A 101 9.70 24.52 2.39
N VAL A 102 10.71 23.65 2.28
CA VAL A 102 11.90 23.89 1.45
C VAL A 102 11.50 23.81 -0.03
N GLY A 103 10.58 24.67 -0.46
CA GLY A 103 10.75 25.38 -1.71
C GLY A 103 11.58 26.60 -1.35
N VAL A 104 12.64 26.86 -2.10
CA VAL A 104 13.28 28.18 -2.08
C VAL A 104 12.17 29.20 -2.34
N VAL A 105 11.84 30.04 -1.36
CA VAL A 105 10.90 31.15 -1.55
C VAL A 105 11.72 32.26 -2.17
N PRO A 106 11.55 32.55 -3.47
CA PRO A 106 12.32 33.60 -4.10
C PRO A 106 11.85 34.95 -3.57
N ASP A 107 12.79 35.77 -3.12
CA ASP A 107 12.56 37.15 -2.69
C ASP A 107 12.09 38.05 -3.84
N GLY A 108 12.40 37.66 -5.09
CA GLY A 108 11.94 38.32 -6.31
C GLY A 108 11.77 37.35 -7.48
N ARG A 109 10.96 37.72 -8.48
CA ARG A 109 10.74 36.90 -9.68
C ARG A 109 10.62 37.75 -10.94
N GLY A 110 11.04 37.21 -12.08
CA GLY A 110 10.89 37.86 -13.38
C GLY A 110 12.00 37.50 -14.36
N THR A 111 12.25 38.37 -15.34
CA THR A 111 13.30 38.18 -16.36
C THR A 111 14.70 38.50 -15.83
N LEU A 112 15.75 38.05 -16.53
CA LEU A 112 17.13 38.42 -16.18
C LEU A 112 17.39 39.93 -16.27
N ALA A 113 16.75 40.60 -17.24
CA ALA A 113 16.84 42.05 -17.37
C ALA A 113 16.24 42.78 -16.16
N GLN A 114 15.15 42.26 -15.59
CA GLN A 114 14.54 42.83 -14.38
C GLN A 114 15.41 42.60 -13.14
N ARG A 115 16.05 41.43 -13.03
CA ARG A 115 17.03 41.14 -11.98
C ARG A 115 18.23 42.10 -12.04
N ASP A 116 18.78 42.30 -13.23
CA ASP A 116 19.98 43.14 -13.43
C ASP A 116 19.67 44.64 -13.31
N ALA A 117 18.39 45.03 -13.43
CA ALA A 117 17.91 46.38 -13.24
C ALA A 117 17.51 46.72 -11.78
N LEU A 118 17.65 45.79 -10.83
CA LEU A 118 17.31 46.05 -9.43
C LEU A 118 18.16 47.17 -8.83
N TYR A 119 17.50 48.20 -8.31
CA TYR A 119 18.14 49.33 -7.63
C TYR A 119 17.35 49.76 -6.38
N PRO A 120 17.99 49.87 -5.20
CA PRO A 120 19.37 49.48 -4.94
C PRO A 120 19.57 47.96 -5.13
N MET A 121 20.79 47.56 -5.45
CA MET A 121 21.12 46.14 -5.62
C MET A 121 20.83 45.41 -4.29
N PRO A 122 20.14 44.26 -4.31
CA PRO A 122 19.83 43.53 -3.09
C PRO A 122 21.09 42.99 -2.42
N ASN A 123 20.96 42.80 -1.11
CA ASN A 123 21.97 42.28 -0.21
C ASN A 123 22.33 40.84 -0.58
N ASP A 124 23.46 40.35 -0.05
CA ASP A 124 23.74 38.92 -0.04
C ASP A 124 22.61 38.19 0.72
N ASP A 125 22.37 36.92 0.37
CA ASP A 125 21.24 36.06 0.75
C ASP A 125 19.93 36.26 -0.04
N TYR A 126 19.88 37.17 -1.02
CA TYR A 126 18.69 37.39 -1.85
C TYR A 126 18.50 36.31 -2.93
N CYS A 127 17.31 35.73 -3.04
CA CYS A 127 16.95 34.75 -4.06
C CYS A 127 16.05 35.33 -5.16
N TRP A 128 16.41 35.09 -6.43
CA TRP A 128 15.61 35.47 -7.60
C TRP A 128 15.18 34.24 -8.40
N LEU A 129 13.89 34.16 -8.74
CA LEU A 129 13.34 33.16 -9.64
C LEU A 129 13.16 33.73 -11.05
N ARG A 130 13.91 33.19 -12.02
CA ARG A 130 13.71 33.48 -13.43
C ARG A 130 12.44 32.78 -13.92
N VAL A 131 11.52 33.57 -14.46
CA VAL A 131 10.28 33.08 -15.08
C VAL A 131 10.09 33.81 -16.40
N GLU A 132 10.38 33.11 -17.49
CA GLU A 132 10.24 33.59 -18.87
C GLU A 132 9.39 32.57 -19.66
N VAL A 133 8.69 33.04 -20.69
CA VAL A 133 7.90 32.17 -21.56
C VAL A 133 8.86 31.35 -22.43
N ASP A 134 8.58 30.05 -22.59
CA ASP A 134 9.39 29.08 -23.34
C ASP A 134 10.80 28.79 -22.80
N GLU A 135 11.10 29.23 -21.57
CA GLU A 135 12.39 29.03 -20.90
C GLU A 135 12.20 28.28 -19.57
N PRO A 136 13.13 27.38 -19.19
CA PRO A 136 13.03 26.67 -17.92
C PRO A 136 13.12 27.65 -16.74
N ALA A 137 12.34 27.40 -15.69
CA ALA A 137 12.43 28.18 -14.47
C ALA A 137 13.76 27.90 -13.76
N GLU A 138 14.49 28.96 -13.41
CA GLU A 138 15.83 28.90 -12.81
C GLU A 138 15.90 29.78 -11.57
N LEU A 139 16.64 29.32 -10.56
CA LEU A 139 16.93 30.06 -9.34
C LEU A 139 18.31 30.69 -9.41
N TYR A 140 18.42 31.91 -8.88
CA TYR A 140 19.66 32.63 -8.67
C TYR A 140 19.77 33.11 -7.23
N PHE A 141 20.97 33.08 -6.67
CA PHE A 141 21.25 33.54 -5.30
C PHE A 141 22.28 34.67 -5.33
N ARG A 142 22.10 35.68 -4.49
CA ARG A 142 23.06 36.77 -4.33
C ARG A 142 24.05 36.42 -3.22
N GLU A 143 25.33 36.35 -3.54
CA GLU A 143 26.39 36.10 -2.56
C GLU A 143 27.67 36.85 -2.97
N GLY A 144 28.35 37.49 -2.02
CA GLY A 144 29.57 38.25 -2.27
C GLY A 144 29.42 39.38 -3.28
N GLY A 145 28.22 39.96 -3.41
CA GLY A 145 27.92 40.97 -4.42
C GLY A 145 27.91 40.43 -5.86
N GLN A 146 27.70 39.12 -6.06
CA GLN A 146 27.53 38.48 -7.37
C GLN A 146 26.28 37.60 -7.40
N TRP A 147 25.75 37.31 -8.59
CA TRP A 147 24.67 36.33 -8.76
C TRP A 147 25.25 34.95 -9.03
N LEU A 148 24.91 33.98 -8.19
CA LEU A 148 25.21 32.55 -8.37
C LEU A 148 24.01 31.86 -9.04
N GLY A 149 24.29 30.91 -9.94
CA GLY A 149 23.30 30.22 -10.78
C GLY A 149 23.70 30.22 -12.26
N PRO A 150 22.83 29.72 -13.17
CA PRO A 150 21.47 29.25 -12.91
C PRO A 150 21.42 27.90 -12.18
N TYR A 151 20.50 27.77 -11.24
CA TYR A 151 20.11 26.48 -10.68
C TYR A 151 18.74 26.07 -11.24
N PRO A 152 18.62 24.96 -11.99
CA PRO A 152 17.33 24.57 -12.56
C PRO A 152 16.34 24.22 -11.45
N PHE A 153 15.09 24.67 -11.59
CA PHE A 153 14.02 24.34 -10.65
C PHE A 153 13.49 22.91 -10.83
N GLN A 154 13.76 22.29 -11.97
CA GLN A 154 13.43 20.89 -12.24
C GLN A 154 14.65 20.01 -12.00
N GLY A 155 14.46 18.90 -11.29
CA GLY A 155 15.46 17.82 -11.23
C GLY A 155 15.55 17.09 -12.56
N GLU A 156 16.57 16.24 -12.72
CA GLU A 156 16.66 15.32 -13.87
C GLU A 156 15.32 14.62 -14.08
N PRO A 157 14.77 14.59 -15.32
CA PRO A 157 13.55 13.88 -15.61
C PRO A 157 13.64 12.47 -15.02
N GLY A 158 12.65 12.10 -14.19
CA GLY A 158 12.57 10.74 -13.67
C GLY A 158 12.59 9.74 -14.85
N PRO A 159 13.12 8.53 -14.66
CA PRO A 159 13.08 7.51 -15.70
C PRO A 159 11.65 7.45 -16.23
N ALA A 160 11.51 7.58 -17.55
CA ALA A 160 10.21 7.53 -18.19
C ALA A 160 9.46 6.32 -17.60
N SER A 161 8.28 6.56 -17.02
CA SER A 161 7.43 5.44 -16.68
C SER A 161 7.23 4.70 -18.00
N GLY A 162 7.75 3.48 -18.10
CA GLY A 162 7.47 2.56 -19.18
C GLY A 162 6.01 2.10 -19.09
N GLY A 163 5.09 3.04 -18.93
CA GLY A 163 3.69 2.86 -19.23
C GLY A 163 3.56 2.82 -20.74
N ASP A 164 4.02 1.70 -21.31
CA ASP A 164 3.48 1.24 -22.58
C ASP A 164 1.97 1.08 -22.37
N VAL A 165 1.22 2.11 -22.77
CA VAL A 165 -0.15 1.89 -23.25
C VAL A 165 -0.13 1.31 -24.67
N SER A 166 1.02 0.77 -25.13
CA SER A 166 1.18 -0.08 -26.31
C SER A 166 0.53 -1.46 -26.16
N GLY A 167 -0.58 -1.55 -25.43
CA GLY A 167 -1.55 -2.62 -25.61
C GLY A 167 -2.61 -2.12 -26.60
N PRO A 168 -3.05 -2.92 -27.58
CA PRO A 168 -4.07 -2.48 -28.52
C PRO A 168 -5.29 -2.01 -27.74
N LEU A 169 -5.61 -0.72 -27.82
CA LEU A 169 -6.86 -0.17 -27.32
C LEU A 169 -7.98 -0.79 -28.16
N VAL A 170 -8.51 -1.91 -27.69
CA VAL A 170 -9.74 -2.50 -28.21
C VAL A 170 -10.89 -1.72 -27.57
N SER A 171 -11.42 -0.77 -28.34
CA SER A 171 -12.70 -0.13 -28.03
C SER A 171 -13.78 -0.77 -28.89
N THR A 172 -14.85 -1.22 -28.26
CA THR A 172 -16.02 -1.76 -28.96
C THR A 172 -17.06 -0.64 -29.06
N ILE A 173 -17.31 -0.15 -30.28
CA ILE A 173 -18.41 0.76 -30.57
C ILE A 173 -19.40 0.00 -31.45
N GLY A 174 -20.51 -0.46 -30.87
CA GLY A 174 -21.44 -1.36 -31.56
C GLY A 174 -20.84 -2.75 -31.80
N ASN A 175 -21.07 -3.33 -32.99
CA ASN A 175 -20.62 -4.69 -33.34
C ASN A 175 -19.28 -4.72 -34.11
N ALA A 176 -18.50 -3.65 -34.07
CA ALA A 176 -17.21 -3.52 -34.75
C ALA A 176 -16.07 -3.34 -33.74
N VAL A 177 -15.02 -4.16 -33.86
CA VAL A 177 -13.77 -4.02 -33.11
C VAL A 177 -12.90 -2.99 -33.83
N VAL A 178 -12.55 -1.90 -33.16
CA VAL A 178 -11.62 -0.90 -33.68
C VAL A 178 -10.28 -1.09 -32.97
N PHE A 179 -9.22 -1.34 -33.74
CA PHE A 179 -7.84 -1.34 -33.24
C PHE A 179 -7.27 0.07 -33.37
N GLY A 180 -6.91 0.71 -32.26
CA GLY A 180 -6.16 1.96 -32.28
C GLY A 180 -4.66 1.73 -32.36
N SER A 181 -3.95 2.48 -33.20
CA SER A 181 -2.48 2.62 -33.14
C SER A 181 -2.12 3.84 -32.27
N SER A 182 -1.07 3.73 -31.45
CA SER A 182 -0.47 4.83 -30.68
C SER A 182 0.10 5.95 -31.54
N ASP A 183 0.27 5.72 -32.85
CA ASP A 183 1.07 6.58 -33.72
C ASP A 183 0.23 7.63 -34.45
N GLY A 184 -1.02 7.85 -34.00
CA GLY A 184 -1.92 8.85 -34.57
C GLY A 184 -2.37 8.58 -36.02
N LYS A 185 -1.94 7.46 -36.62
CA LYS A 185 -2.41 7.02 -37.93
C LYS A 185 -3.74 6.29 -37.74
N ASN A 186 -4.85 6.96 -38.05
CA ASN A 186 -6.14 6.32 -38.17
C ASN A 186 -6.01 5.13 -39.14
N ILE A 187 -6.46 3.93 -38.73
CA ILE A 187 -6.50 2.73 -39.60
C ILE A 187 -7.31 2.98 -40.89
N GLN A 188 -8.12 4.03 -40.92
CA GLN A 188 -8.90 4.44 -42.08
C GLN A 188 -8.10 5.26 -43.12
N ASP A 189 -6.91 5.75 -42.77
CA ASP A 189 -6.03 6.55 -43.65
C ASP A 189 -4.83 5.75 -44.18
N ALA A 190 -4.59 4.55 -43.63
CA ALA A 190 -3.85 3.54 -44.38
C ALA A 190 -4.79 3.08 -45.49
N GLY A 191 -4.63 3.67 -46.69
CA GLY A 191 -5.29 3.18 -47.89
C GLY A 191 -5.21 1.66 -47.89
N PHE A 192 -6.35 1.01 -47.65
CA PHE A 192 -6.44 -0.44 -47.62
C PHE A 192 -6.02 -0.92 -49.00
N ALA A 193 -4.75 -1.28 -49.15
CA ALA A 193 -4.38 -2.23 -50.18
C ALA A 193 -5.28 -3.44 -49.87
N PRO A 194 -6.13 -3.88 -50.82
CA PRO A 194 -6.94 -5.07 -50.59
C PRO A 194 -6.00 -6.17 -50.12
N ILE A 195 -6.30 -6.78 -48.97
CA ILE A 195 -5.56 -7.93 -48.46
C ILE A 195 -5.46 -8.90 -49.62
N ASP A 196 -4.23 -9.20 -50.04
CA ASP A 196 -3.97 -10.12 -51.13
C ASP A 196 -4.67 -11.45 -50.79
N PRO A 197 -5.64 -11.91 -51.60
CA PRO A 197 -6.34 -13.16 -51.36
C PRO A 197 -5.38 -14.34 -51.14
N ALA A 198 -4.17 -14.29 -51.71
CA ALA A 198 -3.14 -15.30 -51.51
C ALA A 198 -2.58 -15.30 -50.07
N VAL A 199 -2.43 -14.14 -49.43
CA VAL A 199 -1.99 -14.03 -48.03
C VAL A 199 -3.08 -14.50 -47.07
N LEU A 200 -4.35 -14.21 -47.40
CA LEU A 200 -5.48 -14.72 -46.64
C LEU A 200 -5.61 -16.24 -46.76
N ALA A 201 -5.38 -16.79 -47.95
CA ALA A 201 -5.38 -18.24 -48.18
C ALA A 201 -4.27 -18.94 -47.38
N LEU A 202 -3.04 -18.42 -47.40
CA LEU A 202 -1.94 -18.97 -46.60
C LEU A 202 -2.26 -19.00 -45.10
N ALA A 203 -2.83 -17.92 -44.56
CA ALA A 203 -3.18 -17.83 -43.14
C ALA A 203 -4.37 -18.72 -42.73
N LEU A 204 -5.21 -19.11 -43.69
CA LEU A 204 -6.30 -20.08 -43.49
C LEU A 204 -5.79 -21.52 -43.57
N ASP A 205 -4.84 -21.79 -44.48
CA ASP A 205 -4.22 -23.11 -44.66
C ASP A 205 -3.31 -23.50 -43.47
N ASP A 206 -2.77 -22.54 -42.74
CA ASP A 206 -1.99 -22.78 -41.52
C ASP A 206 -2.84 -23.19 -40.29
N LYS A 207 -4.18 -23.08 -40.38
CA LYS A 207 -5.07 -23.52 -39.30
C LYS A 207 -5.31 -25.02 -39.39
N ALA A 208 -5.35 -25.69 -38.23
CA ALA A 208 -5.69 -27.10 -38.17
C ALA A 208 -7.06 -27.35 -38.82
N ASP A 209 -7.06 -28.14 -39.89
CA ASP A 209 -8.27 -28.51 -40.63
C ASP A 209 -9.04 -29.64 -39.94
N ALA A 210 -10.23 -29.97 -40.47
CA ALA A 210 -11.06 -31.03 -39.92
C ALA A 210 -10.35 -32.40 -39.93
N ALA A 211 -9.42 -32.62 -40.86
CA ALA A 211 -8.63 -33.85 -40.93
C ALA A 211 -7.60 -33.92 -39.80
N ALA A 212 -6.93 -32.83 -39.46
CA ALA A 212 -6.01 -32.73 -38.33
C ALA A 212 -6.74 -33.00 -37.00
N VAL A 213 -7.95 -32.47 -36.84
CA VAL A 213 -8.79 -32.73 -35.65
C VAL A 213 -9.24 -34.20 -35.60
N ALA A 214 -9.67 -34.77 -36.73
CA ALA A 214 -10.03 -36.18 -36.79
C ALA A 214 -8.82 -37.11 -36.52
N ALA A 215 -7.63 -36.75 -37.00
CA ALA A 215 -6.40 -37.47 -36.71
C ALA A 215 -6.05 -37.40 -35.23
N HIS A 216 -6.22 -36.24 -34.57
CA HIS A 216 -6.02 -36.10 -33.13
C HIS A 216 -7.00 -36.96 -32.32
N ILE A 217 -8.29 -36.90 -32.64
CA ILE A 217 -9.34 -37.69 -31.94
C ILE A 217 -9.08 -39.20 -32.08
N ASN A 218 -8.61 -39.63 -33.25
CA ASN A 218 -8.34 -41.05 -33.53
C ASN A 218 -6.89 -41.46 -33.18
N ASN A 219 -6.09 -40.59 -32.58
CA ASN A 219 -4.73 -40.91 -32.20
C ASN A 219 -4.71 -41.77 -30.92
N THR A 220 -4.74 -43.08 -31.11
CA THR A 220 -4.57 -44.08 -30.04
C THR A 220 -3.10 -44.42 -29.75
N SER A 221 -2.15 -43.71 -30.37
CA SER A 221 -0.70 -43.88 -30.15
C SER A 221 -0.18 -43.13 -28.92
N ASN A 222 -1.06 -42.34 -28.25
CA ASN A 222 -0.88 -41.89 -26.87
C ASN A 222 -1.11 -43.11 -25.95
N PRO A 223 -0.16 -43.54 -25.10
CA PRO A 223 -0.08 -44.92 -24.65
C PRO A 223 -1.34 -45.39 -23.90
N HIS A 224 -2.24 -46.05 -24.62
CA HIS A 224 -3.27 -46.88 -24.01
C HIS A 224 -2.72 -48.29 -23.80
N ALA A 225 -1.66 -48.33 -23.00
CA ALA A 225 -1.04 -49.54 -22.49
C ALA A 225 -0.40 -49.27 -21.12
N VAL A 226 -0.96 -48.33 -20.33
CA VAL A 226 -0.59 -48.18 -18.93
C VAL A 226 -0.82 -49.51 -18.21
N THR A 227 0.24 -50.24 -17.90
CA THR A 227 0.15 -51.53 -17.21
C THR A 227 -0.22 -51.30 -15.75
N ALA A 228 -0.77 -52.32 -15.09
CA ALA A 228 -1.08 -52.25 -13.67
C ALA A 228 0.16 -51.86 -12.82
N ASP A 229 1.36 -52.26 -13.28
CA ASP A 229 2.64 -51.87 -12.68
C ASP A 229 2.92 -50.38 -12.80
N GLN A 230 2.58 -49.74 -13.93
CA GLN A 230 2.82 -48.31 -14.17
C GLN A 230 1.93 -47.41 -13.31
N VAL A 231 0.76 -47.87 -12.89
CA VAL A 231 -0.19 -47.11 -12.04
C VAL A 231 -0.16 -47.54 -10.56
N GLY A 232 0.70 -48.49 -10.19
CA GLY A 232 0.78 -49.01 -8.81
C GLY A 232 -0.47 -49.80 -8.37
N ALA A 233 -1.28 -50.29 -9.31
CA ALA A 233 -2.46 -51.08 -9.02
C ALA A 233 -2.07 -52.51 -8.61
N ALA A 234 -2.64 -53.01 -7.50
CA ALA A 234 -2.35 -54.35 -7.01
C ALA A 234 -2.86 -55.43 -8.00
N THR A 235 -1.98 -56.32 -8.44
CA THR A 235 -2.33 -57.47 -9.27
C THR A 235 -2.92 -58.61 -8.42
N PRO A 236 -3.94 -59.35 -8.91
CA PRO A 236 -4.50 -60.50 -8.22
C PRO A 236 -3.41 -61.59 -8.07
N GLY A 237 -2.87 -61.71 -6.86
CA GLY A 237 -1.75 -62.62 -6.55
C GLY A 237 -0.73 -62.03 -5.58
N LYS A 238 -0.61 -60.70 -5.51
CA LYS A 238 0.30 -60.04 -4.56
C LYS A 238 -0.32 -59.77 -3.17
N ALA A 239 -1.65 -59.88 -3.06
CA ALA A 239 -2.40 -59.63 -1.82
C ALA A 239 -2.29 -60.75 -0.76
N ILE A 240 -1.66 -61.89 -1.06
CA ILE A 240 -1.62 -63.05 -0.16
C ILE A 240 -0.40 -63.02 0.80
N ALA A 241 0.58 -62.14 0.59
CA ALA A 241 1.80 -62.13 1.41
C ALA A 241 1.67 -61.46 2.79
N LEU A 242 0.60 -60.70 3.08
CA LEU A 242 0.48 -59.95 4.35
C LEU A 242 -0.30 -60.70 5.44
N ALA A 243 -1.02 -61.77 5.11
CA ALA A 243 -1.87 -62.50 6.06
C ALA A 243 -1.16 -63.64 6.83
N MET A 244 0.10 -63.98 6.51
CA MET A 244 0.81 -65.12 7.12
C MET A 244 1.89 -64.75 8.18
N ILE A 245 2.07 -63.46 8.51
CA ILE A 245 3.13 -63.01 9.45
C ILE A 245 2.64 -62.83 10.90
N PHE A 246 1.33 -62.94 11.19
CA PHE A 246 0.78 -62.76 12.55
C PHE A 246 -0.13 -63.90 13.02
N GLY A 247 0.30 -65.15 12.87
CA GLY A 247 -0.44 -66.30 13.40
C GLY A 247 0.45 -67.54 13.55
N GLY A 248 1.15 -67.61 14.68
CA GLY A 248 2.02 -68.72 15.08
C GLY A 248 2.82 -68.35 16.33
#